data_AF-A0A4Y9Z4N7-F1
#
_entry.id   AF-A0A4Y9Z4N7-F1
#
_cell.length_a   1.000
_cell.length_b   1.000
_cell.length_c   1.000
_cell.angle_alpha   90.00
_cell.angle_beta   90.00
_cell.angle_gamma   90.00
#
_symmetry.space_group_name_H-M   'P 1'
#
loop_
_entity.id
_entity.type
_entity.pdbx_description
1 polymer ?
#
loop_
_entity_poly.entity_id
_entity_poly.type
_entity_poly.pdbx_seq_one_letter_code
_entity_poly.pdbx_strand_id
1 'polypeptide(L)'
;MAAATTFEGVPLSQLFPEEKLRWRGYIEWEDNPARKEIAKRILATKEFTPSPEFQLEPLPKTNPVLIGYRWKEYHEALGLKRIVDFSWETVQKEKPDMIHLLDFPYNGETPSKALMEGKLTDNKYHFVRNHGGVPDIDEDAFELEIGGLVNTPVKMTMKELKDASRFPQKEVTVTLQCSGTRRIEQIQEYPGDGDELINAPWGEGAIGTAVYRGVPLKKVLKHACGGLKPEARHLEFIGADTYFKKGHVFNYAVSAPWRKVRNQGGEEVLLAWEMNGKPLPKIHGFPLRVIVTGMIGARSTKWLYKINALAEPSLAPVQSQEYLYYTSQIGKQNVKYSNGFSIQNMPVSSAIIFPKDKEVIIHDGHIELSGWAYSGGGNWPERVEVSPDGGHVWYQVDQADMTEKHYHAWRIWKISVPVDAEGWIEFCARTWDSSNNTEPTFVRSAWNWDLHVTSSCHRIKLYSMNRTRPETKARLELYASRGESITPITKPTEYGLEDMDEYLAKMRAFPREPKTDY
;
A
#
# COMPACT_ATOMS: atom_id res chain seq x y z
N MET A 1 -6.38 -28.95 -17.57
CA MET A 1 -6.01 -29.20 -18.98
C MET A 1 -4.50 -29.08 -19.09
N ALA A 2 -3.82 -29.98 -19.80
CA ALA A 2 -2.37 -29.84 -19.99
C ALA A 2 -2.08 -28.50 -20.68
N ALA A 3 -1.18 -27.68 -20.12
CA ALA A 3 -0.78 -26.43 -20.73
C ALA A 3 -0.28 -26.69 -22.15
N ALA A 4 -0.84 -25.98 -23.14
CA ALA A 4 -0.35 -26.04 -24.51
C ALA A 4 1.16 -25.72 -24.50
N THR A 5 1.98 -26.66 -24.94
CA THR A 5 3.44 -26.48 -25.00
C THR A 5 3.89 -25.85 -26.31
N THR A 6 2.97 -25.73 -27.28
CA THR A 6 3.18 -25.15 -28.60
C THR A 6 2.03 -24.24 -29.01
N PHE A 7 2.30 -23.29 -29.91
CA PHE A 7 1.31 -22.48 -30.61
C PHE A 7 1.70 -22.45 -32.10
N GLU A 8 0.76 -22.80 -32.98
CA GLU A 8 1.01 -22.93 -34.43
C GLU A 8 2.21 -23.83 -34.78
N GLY A 9 2.41 -24.91 -33.99
CA GLY A 9 3.51 -25.85 -34.17
C GLY A 9 4.85 -25.40 -33.58
N VAL A 10 4.95 -24.19 -33.03
CA VAL A 10 6.19 -23.65 -32.43
C VAL A 10 6.13 -23.77 -30.90
N PRO A 11 7.17 -24.30 -30.23
CA PRO A 11 7.24 -24.34 -28.77
C PRO A 11 7.13 -22.95 -28.12
N LEU A 12 6.35 -22.82 -27.04
CA LEU A 12 6.19 -21.54 -26.34
C LEU A 12 7.52 -20.97 -25.82
N SER A 13 8.47 -21.84 -25.44
CA SER A 13 9.82 -21.45 -25.02
C SER A 13 10.65 -20.80 -26.14
N GLN A 14 10.31 -21.05 -27.41
CA GLN A 14 10.92 -20.38 -28.56
C GLN A 14 10.19 -19.07 -28.92
N LEU A 15 8.89 -18.98 -28.64
CA LEU A 15 8.11 -17.76 -28.84
C LEU A 15 8.41 -16.69 -27.77
N PHE A 16 8.65 -17.14 -26.54
CA PHE A 16 8.94 -16.29 -25.37
C PHE A 16 10.25 -16.73 -24.70
N PRO A 17 11.40 -16.59 -25.38
CA PRO A 17 12.68 -16.97 -24.82
C PRO A 17 13.13 -15.98 -23.74
N GLU A 18 13.91 -16.47 -22.77
CA GLU A 18 14.70 -15.62 -21.88
C GLU A 18 15.98 -15.22 -22.63
N GLU A 19 16.02 -13.98 -23.11
CA GLU A 19 17.09 -13.50 -24.00
C GLU A 19 18.30 -12.94 -23.25
N LYS A 20 18.12 -12.50 -21.99
CA LYS A 20 19.20 -11.96 -21.17
C LYS A 20 19.95 -13.06 -20.43
N LEU A 21 21.27 -13.11 -20.63
CA LEU A 21 22.15 -14.07 -19.97
C LEU A 21 22.06 -13.94 -18.45
N ARG A 22 21.90 -15.06 -17.73
CA ARG A 22 21.76 -15.12 -16.26
C ARG A 22 20.56 -14.33 -15.71
N TRP A 23 19.55 -14.04 -16.54
CA TRP A 23 18.26 -13.57 -16.09
C TRP A 23 17.25 -14.70 -16.20
N ARG A 24 16.42 -14.89 -15.17
CA ARG A 24 15.25 -15.76 -15.23
C ARG A 24 13.99 -14.99 -14.84
N GLY A 25 12.88 -15.31 -15.46
CA GLY A 25 11.58 -14.67 -15.29
C GLY A 25 11.42 -13.30 -15.96
N TYR A 26 12.34 -12.92 -16.85
CA TYR A 26 12.22 -11.73 -17.69
C TYR A 26 11.97 -12.13 -19.15
N ILE A 27 10.99 -11.47 -19.76
CA ILE A 27 10.72 -11.51 -21.19
C ILE A 27 10.66 -10.05 -21.68
N GLU A 28 11.37 -9.74 -22.75
CA GLU A 28 11.31 -8.41 -23.37
C GLU A 28 10.03 -8.30 -24.21
N TRP A 29 9.07 -7.51 -23.73
CA TRP A 29 7.82 -7.27 -24.43
C TRP A 29 7.82 -5.94 -25.18
N GLU A 30 8.44 -4.91 -24.63
CA GLU A 30 8.31 -3.53 -25.10
C GLU A 30 8.90 -3.29 -26.47
N ASP A 31 10.09 -3.86 -26.73
CA ASP A 31 10.75 -3.73 -28.03
C ASP A 31 10.32 -4.82 -29.05
N ASN A 32 9.35 -5.68 -28.70
CA ASN A 32 8.93 -6.83 -29.52
C ASN A 32 7.41 -6.86 -29.79
N PRO A 33 6.86 -5.99 -30.67
CA PRO A 33 5.42 -5.92 -30.94
C PRO A 33 4.84 -7.22 -31.53
N ALA A 34 5.59 -7.94 -32.37
CA ALA A 34 5.15 -9.24 -32.91
C ALA A 34 4.95 -10.28 -31.81
N ARG A 35 5.83 -10.29 -30.80
CA ARG A 35 5.74 -11.17 -29.63
C ARG A 35 4.50 -10.86 -28.79
N LYS A 36 4.20 -9.57 -28.57
CA LYS A 36 2.97 -9.13 -27.89
C LYS A 36 1.71 -9.60 -28.62
N GLU A 37 1.69 -9.52 -29.95
CA GLU A 37 0.54 -9.97 -30.74
C GLU A 37 0.35 -11.49 -30.70
N ILE A 38 1.43 -12.27 -30.74
CA ILE A 38 1.36 -13.73 -30.55
C ILE A 38 0.80 -14.07 -29.17
N ALA A 39 1.29 -13.42 -28.10
CA ALA A 39 0.78 -13.62 -26.75
C ALA A 39 -0.72 -13.29 -26.65
N LYS A 40 -1.15 -12.17 -27.23
CA LYS A 40 -2.58 -11.80 -27.30
C LYS A 40 -3.42 -12.87 -27.98
N ARG A 41 -2.97 -13.41 -29.11
CA ARG A 41 -3.65 -14.49 -29.84
C ARG A 41 -3.77 -15.75 -28.98
N ILE A 42 -2.70 -16.15 -28.30
CA ILE A 42 -2.71 -17.29 -27.38
C ILE A 42 -3.72 -17.07 -26.24
N LEU A 43 -3.69 -15.90 -25.60
CA LEU A 43 -4.62 -15.58 -24.51
C LEU A 43 -6.07 -15.62 -24.99
N ALA A 44 -6.36 -15.13 -26.20
CA ALA A 44 -7.71 -15.17 -26.77
C ALA A 44 -8.24 -16.60 -27.06
N THR A 45 -7.39 -17.63 -27.05
CA THR A 45 -7.82 -19.03 -27.23
C THR A 45 -8.33 -19.71 -25.95
N LYS A 46 -8.25 -19.03 -24.81
CA LYS A 46 -8.57 -19.62 -23.49
C LYS A 46 -9.60 -18.79 -22.75
N GLU A 47 -10.38 -19.49 -21.93
CA GLU A 47 -11.17 -18.88 -20.88
C GLU A 47 -10.37 -18.88 -19.58
N PHE A 48 -10.49 -17.80 -18.81
CA PHE A 48 -9.73 -17.59 -17.58
C PHE A 48 -10.67 -17.38 -16.41
N THR A 49 -10.25 -17.86 -15.24
CA THR A 49 -10.97 -17.66 -13.99
C THR A 49 -11.22 -16.16 -13.76
N PRO A 50 -12.44 -15.73 -13.39
CA PRO A 50 -12.70 -14.33 -13.07
C PRO A 50 -11.95 -13.88 -11.81
N SER A 51 -11.74 -12.56 -11.69
CA SER A 51 -11.31 -11.99 -10.42
C SER A 51 -12.36 -12.31 -9.35
N PRO A 52 -11.97 -12.71 -8.13
CA PRO A 52 -12.91 -13.02 -7.07
C PRO A 52 -13.73 -11.78 -6.70
N GLU A 53 -15.00 -11.96 -6.35
CA GLU A 53 -15.78 -10.92 -5.67
C GLU A 53 -15.41 -10.95 -4.18
N PHE A 54 -15.03 -9.79 -3.65
CA PHE A 54 -14.56 -9.65 -2.26
C PHE A 54 -14.92 -8.29 -1.65
N GLN A 55 -15.52 -7.40 -2.45
CA GLN A 55 -15.92 -6.08 -1.98
C GLN A 55 -17.34 -6.11 -1.41
N LEU A 56 -18.20 -6.97 -1.96
CA LEU A 56 -19.56 -7.22 -1.45
C LEU A 56 -19.69 -8.53 -0.68
N GLU A 57 -18.63 -9.34 -0.64
CA GLU A 57 -18.58 -10.62 0.06
C GLU A 57 -17.55 -10.61 1.20
N PRO A 58 -17.76 -11.40 2.27
CA PRO A 58 -16.79 -11.47 3.36
C PRO A 58 -15.42 -11.96 2.88
N LEU A 59 -14.36 -11.25 3.29
CA LEU A 59 -13.00 -11.67 3.02
C LEU A 59 -12.69 -13.04 3.66
N PRO A 60 -11.94 -13.91 2.98
CA PRO A 60 -11.42 -15.14 3.58
C PRO A 60 -10.56 -14.84 4.81
N LYS A 61 -10.66 -15.71 5.83
CA LYS A 61 -9.82 -15.64 7.04
C LYS A 61 -8.48 -16.38 6.89
N THR A 62 -8.09 -16.68 5.66
CA THR A 62 -6.86 -17.41 5.31
C THR A 62 -5.68 -16.45 5.17
N ASN A 63 -4.47 -17.00 5.20
CA ASN A 63 -3.24 -16.30 4.83
C ASN A 63 -2.50 -17.16 3.79
N PRO A 64 -2.64 -16.92 2.48
CA PRO A 64 -3.11 -15.68 1.85
C PRO A 64 -4.63 -15.46 1.88
N VAL A 65 -5.05 -14.20 1.83
CA VAL A 65 -6.47 -13.78 1.81
C VAL A 65 -7.10 -14.07 0.46
N LEU A 66 -6.45 -13.69 -0.64
CA LEU A 66 -6.93 -13.88 -2.01
C LEU A 66 -5.91 -14.68 -2.85
N ILE A 67 -6.42 -15.38 -3.86
CA ILE A 67 -5.62 -16.12 -4.84
C ILE A 67 -5.80 -15.48 -6.22
N GLY A 68 -4.70 -15.14 -6.89
CA GLY A 68 -4.76 -14.53 -8.22
C GLY A 68 -4.78 -15.55 -9.35
N TYR A 69 -5.78 -16.43 -9.35
CA TYR A 69 -5.94 -17.52 -10.33
C TYR A 69 -5.72 -17.06 -11.78
N ARG A 70 -6.43 -16.01 -12.20
CA ARG A 70 -6.33 -15.43 -13.54
C ARG A 70 -4.89 -15.09 -13.95
N TRP A 71 -4.12 -14.48 -13.05
CA TRP A 71 -2.73 -14.10 -13.33
C TRP A 71 -1.82 -15.30 -13.47
N LYS A 72 -2.04 -16.35 -12.65
CA LYS A 72 -1.32 -17.61 -12.76
C LYS A 72 -1.62 -18.29 -14.10
N GLU A 73 -2.89 -18.31 -14.49
CA GLU A 73 -3.35 -18.88 -15.76
C GLU A 73 -2.83 -18.12 -16.98
N TYR A 74 -2.73 -16.78 -16.93
CA TYR A 74 -2.07 -15.98 -17.99
C TYR A 74 -0.62 -16.39 -18.18
N HIS A 75 0.15 -16.51 -17.09
CA HIS A 75 1.54 -16.93 -17.17
C HIS A 75 1.64 -18.37 -17.69
N GLU A 76 0.83 -19.29 -17.17
CA GLU A 76 0.81 -20.68 -17.64
C GLU A 76 0.43 -20.78 -19.12
N ALA A 77 -0.51 -19.96 -19.59
CA ALA A 77 -0.92 -19.93 -20.98
C ALA A 77 0.21 -19.53 -21.94
N LEU A 78 1.15 -18.72 -21.47
CA LEU A 78 2.33 -18.30 -22.22
C LEU A 78 3.57 -19.17 -21.93
N GLY A 79 3.42 -20.30 -21.21
CA GLY A 79 4.55 -21.18 -20.86
C GLY A 79 5.48 -20.58 -19.80
N LEU A 80 5.00 -19.60 -19.04
CA LEU A 80 5.76 -18.83 -18.04
C LEU A 80 5.47 -19.27 -16.59
N LYS A 81 4.92 -20.47 -16.37
CA LYS A 81 4.54 -20.97 -15.04
C LYS A 81 5.68 -20.87 -14.01
N ARG A 82 6.93 -21.10 -14.42
CA ARG A 82 8.10 -20.98 -13.52
C ARG A 82 8.20 -19.62 -12.82
N ILE A 83 7.71 -18.55 -13.46
CA ILE A 83 7.71 -17.19 -12.89
C ILE A 83 6.80 -17.16 -11.65
N VAL A 84 5.64 -17.80 -11.74
CA VAL A 84 4.67 -17.92 -10.64
C VAL A 84 5.30 -18.69 -9.48
N ASP A 85 5.88 -19.87 -9.78
CA ASP A 85 6.44 -20.77 -8.77
C ASP A 85 7.62 -20.11 -8.04
N PHE A 86 8.59 -19.57 -8.79
CA PHE A 86 9.75 -18.86 -8.24
C PHE A 86 9.36 -17.63 -7.41
N SER A 87 8.32 -16.89 -7.84
CA SER A 87 7.82 -15.74 -7.09
C SER A 87 7.32 -16.16 -5.71
N TRP A 88 6.56 -17.26 -5.62
CA TRP A 88 6.04 -17.76 -4.35
C TRP A 88 7.13 -18.32 -3.44
N GLU A 89 8.10 -19.06 -4.00
CA GLU A 89 9.28 -19.51 -3.24
C GLU A 89 10.06 -18.32 -2.65
N THR A 90 10.21 -17.24 -3.42
CA THR A 90 10.85 -16.01 -2.95
C THR A 90 10.07 -15.37 -1.81
N VAL A 91 8.74 -15.33 -1.88
CA VAL A 91 7.88 -14.84 -0.81
C VAL A 91 8.05 -15.66 0.47
N GLN A 92 7.99 -16.99 0.38
CA GLN A 92 8.14 -17.86 1.55
C GLN A 92 9.50 -17.68 2.23
N LYS A 93 10.54 -17.38 1.44
CA LYS A 93 11.89 -17.14 1.95
C LYS A 93 12.09 -15.74 2.54
N GLU A 94 11.64 -14.70 1.85
CA GLU A 94 11.92 -13.30 2.22
C GLU A 94 10.83 -12.66 3.10
N LYS A 95 9.62 -13.24 3.13
CA LYS A 95 8.40 -12.65 3.68
C LYS A 95 7.49 -13.62 4.48
N PRO A 96 8.02 -14.58 5.26
CA PRO A 96 7.19 -15.64 5.87
C PRO A 96 6.11 -15.14 6.84
N ASP A 97 6.34 -14.00 7.49
CA ASP A 97 5.51 -13.50 8.60
C ASP A 97 4.65 -12.29 8.20
N MET A 98 4.36 -12.12 6.91
CA MET A 98 3.53 -11.03 6.39
C MET A 98 2.04 -11.38 6.46
N ILE A 99 1.18 -10.35 6.39
CA ILE A 99 -0.22 -10.54 6.02
C ILE A 99 -0.24 -10.67 4.49
N HIS A 100 -0.34 -11.88 3.95
CA HIS A 100 -0.37 -12.13 2.52
C HIS A 100 -1.78 -11.84 1.96
N LEU A 101 -1.98 -10.67 1.36
CA LEU A 101 -3.29 -10.30 0.83
C LEU A 101 -3.61 -10.98 -0.50
N LEU A 102 -2.60 -11.13 -1.37
CA LEU A 102 -2.71 -11.79 -2.66
C LEU A 102 -1.47 -12.63 -2.92
N ASP A 103 -1.64 -13.88 -3.34
CA ASP A 103 -0.51 -14.79 -3.55
C ASP A 103 0.26 -14.55 -4.85
N PHE A 104 -0.42 -14.23 -5.95
CA PHE A 104 0.20 -13.94 -7.23
C PHE A 104 -0.63 -12.99 -8.12
N PRO A 105 -0.06 -11.88 -8.62
CA PRO A 105 1.20 -11.30 -8.23
C PRO A 105 1.20 -11.01 -6.73
N TYR A 106 2.30 -11.30 -6.06
CA TYR A 106 2.31 -11.24 -4.60
C TYR A 106 2.05 -9.81 -4.09
N ASN A 107 1.08 -9.68 -3.18
CA ASN A 107 0.83 -8.45 -2.43
C ASN A 107 0.69 -8.81 -0.95
N GLY A 108 1.49 -8.15 -0.10
CA GLY A 108 1.50 -8.42 1.33
C GLY A 108 1.72 -7.17 2.17
N GLU A 109 1.03 -7.13 3.29
CA GLU A 109 0.97 -6.00 4.21
C GLU A 109 1.79 -6.25 5.48
N THR A 110 2.39 -5.18 6.00
CA THR A 110 3.16 -5.18 7.25
C THR A 110 2.24 -5.49 8.43
N PRO A 111 2.51 -6.52 9.26
CA PRO A 111 1.74 -6.76 10.48
C PRO A 111 1.79 -5.56 11.44
N SER A 112 0.67 -5.24 12.09
CA SER A 112 0.54 -4.01 12.89
C SER A 112 1.58 -3.84 13.98
N LYS A 113 2.00 -4.92 14.64
CA LYS A 113 3.07 -4.87 15.65
C LYS A 113 4.40 -4.46 15.01
N ALA A 114 4.79 -5.15 13.93
CA ALA A 114 6.02 -4.85 13.19
C ALA A 114 6.02 -3.44 12.57
N LEU A 115 4.85 -2.95 12.14
CA LEU A 115 4.69 -1.58 11.62
C LEU A 115 5.07 -0.51 12.67
N MET A 116 4.80 -0.80 13.95
CA MET A 116 4.96 0.13 15.07
C MET A 116 6.25 -0.09 15.88
N GLU A 117 7.10 -1.05 15.51
CA GLU A 117 8.34 -1.37 16.23
C GLU A 117 9.40 -0.26 16.18
N GLY A 118 9.37 0.60 15.16
CA GLY A 118 10.31 1.71 15.07
C GLY A 118 10.14 2.57 13.81
N LYS A 119 10.96 3.61 13.70
CA LYS A 119 10.87 4.59 12.59
C LYS A 119 11.24 4.02 11.22
N LEU A 120 12.03 2.94 11.17
CA LEU A 120 12.38 2.20 9.97
C LEU A 120 11.72 0.82 10.02
N THR A 121 11.04 0.44 8.96
CA THR A 121 10.45 -0.88 8.81
C THR A 121 11.55 -1.86 8.38
N ASP A 122 11.71 -2.96 9.12
CA ASP A 122 12.63 -4.04 8.73
C ASP A 122 12.30 -4.52 7.31
N ASN A 123 13.34 -4.75 6.50
CA ASN A 123 13.21 -5.27 5.13
C ASN A 123 12.32 -6.51 5.05
N LYS A 124 12.29 -7.39 6.06
CA LYS A 124 11.40 -8.58 6.08
C LYS A 124 9.93 -8.22 6.26
N TYR A 125 9.62 -7.13 6.96
CA TYR A 125 8.25 -6.68 7.20
C TYR A 125 7.77 -5.58 6.25
N HIS A 126 8.67 -4.90 5.54
CA HIS A 126 8.28 -3.84 4.61
C HIS A 126 7.30 -4.37 3.55
N PHE A 127 6.14 -3.71 3.42
CA PHE A 127 5.04 -4.10 2.53
C PHE A 127 5.51 -4.31 1.09
N VAL A 128 4.82 -5.20 0.38
CA VAL A 128 5.16 -5.59 -0.99
C VAL A 128 3.92 -5.45 -1.87
N ARG A 129 4.02 -4.66 -2.94
CA ARG A 129 3.04 -4.60 -4.02
C ARG A 129 3.70 -5.03 -5.33
N ASN A 130 3.25 -6.11 -5.95
CA ASN A 130 3.68 -6.55 -7.28
C ASN A 130 2.51 -6.51 -8.29
N HIS A 131 2.83 -6.25 -9.56
CA HIS A 131 1.90 -6.38 -10.69
C HIS A 131 2.23 -7.58 -11.59
N GLY A 132 3.48 -8.06 -11.53
CA GLY A 132 3.94 -9.30 -12.13
C GLY A 132 4.75 -10.18 -11.18
N GLY A 133 5.42 -11.18 -11.74
CA GLY A 133 6.31 -12.05 -10.97
C GLY A 133 7.64 -11.39 -10.58
N VAL A 134 8.32 -11.99 -9.60
CA VAL A 134 9.68 -11.60 -9.20
C VAL A 134 10.67 -12.21 -10.19
N PRO A 135 11.46 -11.42 -10.92
CA PRO A 135 12.54 -11.94 -11.75
C PRO A 135 13.76 -12.34 -10.90
N ASP A 136 14.47 -13.36 -11.34
CA ASP A 136 15.77 -13.78 -10.79
C ASP A 136 16.87 -13.16 -11.64
N ILE A 137 17.43 -12.06 -11.18
CA ILE A 137 18.41 -11.28 -11.94
C ILE A 137 19.76 -11.39 -11.27
N ASP A 138 20.74 -11.78 -12.06
CA ASP A 138 22.12 -11.77 -11.65
C ASP A 138 22.75 -10.38 -11.82
N GLU A 139 23.31 -9.84 -10.73
CA GLU A 139 23.88 -8.49 -10.70
C GLU A 139 25.06 -8.33 -11.66
N ASP A 140 25.90 -9.36 -11.82
CA ASP A 140 27.11 -9.27 -12.66
C ASP A 140 26.76 -9.18 -14.16
N ALA A 141 25.60 -9.72 -14.54
CA ALA A 141 25.09 -9.71 -15.91
C ALA A 141 24.03 -8.60 -16.12
N PHE A 142 23.76 -7.79 -15.10
CA PHE A 142 22.76 -6.74 -15.19
C PHE A 142 23.29 -5.55 -16.00
N GLU A 143 22.41 -5.03 -16.86
CA GLU A 143 22.62 -3.81 -17.63
C GLU A 143 21.38 -2.92 -17.55
N LEU A 144 21.60 -1.64 -17.21
CA LEU A 144 20.61 -0.57 -17.29
C LEU A 144 20.73 0.13 -18.63
N GLU A 145 19.62 0.18 -19.37
CA GLU A 145 19.51 0.95 -20.62
C GLU A 145 18.90 2.33 -20.35
N ILE A 146 19.49 3.38 -20.91
CA ILE A 146 18.94 4.74 -20.84
C ILE A 146 18.88 5.31 -22.26
N GLY A 147 17.68 5.62 -22.74
CA GLY A 147 17.42 6.07 -24.10
C GLY A 147 16.32 7.12 -24.24
N GLY A 148 15.75 7.22 -25.44
CA GLY A 148 14.75 8.23 -25.80
C GLY A 148 15.37 9.61 -26.00
N LEU A 149 14.74 10.65 -25.44
CA LEU A 149 15.13 12.06 -25.54
C LEU A 149 16.32 12.43 -24.62
N VAL A 150 17.37 11.62 -24.64
CA VAL A 150 18.68 11.93 -24.03
C VAL A 150 19.67 12.39 -25.11
N ASN A 151 20.74 13.10 -24.72
CA ASN A 151 21.75 13.52 -25.68
C ASN A 151 22.58 12.34 -26.20
N THR A 152 22.89 11.37 -25.35
CA THR A 152 23.60 10.15 -25.70
C THR A 152 22.96 8.94 -25.01
N PRO A 153 22.31 8.03 -25.75
CA PRO A 153 21.84 6.77 -25.18
C PRO A 153 22.99 5.92 -24.66
N VAL A 154 22.79 5.26 -23.53
CA VAL A 154 23.83 4.44 -22.87
C VAL A 154 23.27 3.12 -22.36
N LYS A 155 24.19 2.18 -22.21
CA LYS A 155 24.03 0.91 -21.51
C LYS A 155 25.08 0.90 -20.40
N MET A 156 24.68 0.58 -19.17
CA MET A 156 25.60 0.61 -18.02
C MET A 156 25.43 -0.62 -17.13
N THR A 157 26.55 -1.18 -16.71
CA THR A 157 26.59 -2.27 -15.73
C THR A 157 26.36 -1.77 -14.30
N MET A 158 26.02 -2.67 -13.37
CA MET A 158 25.97 -2.31 -11.95
C MET A 158 27.31 -1.80 -11.41
N LYS A 159 28.43 -2.36 -11.89
CA LYS A 159 29.78 -1.92 -11.48
C LYS A 159 30.02 -0.45 -11.85
N GLU A 160 29.63 -0.05 -13.05
CA GLU A 160 29.76 1.35 -13.49
C GLU A 160 28.80 2.28 -12.75
N LEU A 161 27.57 1.84 -12.51
CA LEU A 161 26.57 2.62 -11.79
C LEU A 161 26.97 2.85 -10.31
N LYS A 162 27.63 1.86 -9.69
CA LYS A 162 28.15 1.91 -8.32
C LYS A 162 29.50 2.61 -8.19
N ASP A 163 30.15 2.99 -9.29
CA ASP A 163 31.45 3.67 -9.26
C ASP A 163 31.32 5.08 -8.65
N ALA A 164 31.71 5.21 -7.39
CA ALA A 164 31.61 6.46 -6.63
C ALA A 164 32.50 7.59 -7.19
N SER A 165 33.52 7.27 -7.99
CA SER A 165 34.36 8.28 -8.65
C SER A 165 33.61 8.97 -9.80
N ARG A 166 32.66 8.27 -10.43
CA ARG A 166 31.79 8.79 -11.49
C ARG A 166 30.49 9.35 -10.92
N PHE A 167 29.96 8.69 -9.90
CA PHE A 167 28.60 8.92 -9.40
C PHE A 167 28.58 9.03 -7.86
N PRO A 168 28.51 10.25 -7.30
CA PRO A 168 28.33 10.43 -5.86
C PRO A 168 27.07 9.71 -5.37
N GLN A 169 27.26 8.80 -4.42
CA GLN A 169 26.19 8.02 -3.82
C GLN A 169 25.49 8.81 -2.71
N LYS A 170 24.22 8.51 -2.46
CA LYS A 170 23.39 9.14 -1.44
C LYS A 170 22.58 8.11 -0.69
N GLU A 171 22.30 8.43 0.57
CA GLU A 171 21.34 7.73 1.42
C GLU A 171 20.16 8.65 1.69
N VAL A 172 18.95 8.14 1.50
CA VAL A 172 17.71 8.89 1.72
C VAL A 172 16.75 8.02 2.53
N THR A 173 16.28 8.54 3.66
CA THR A 173 15.18 7.93 4.43
C THR A 173 13.86 8.28 3.76
N VAL A 174 13.14 7.27 3.27
CA VAL A 174 11.92 7.44 2.48
C VAL A 174 10.83 6.52 2.98
N THR A 175 9.64 7.07 3.18
CA THR A 175 8.41 6.31 3.28
C THR A 175 7.84 6.07 1.89
N LEU A 176 7.63 4.80 1.56
CA LEU A 176 6.80 4.42 0.41
C LEU A 176 5.39 4.12 0.94
N GLN A 177 4.38 4.72 0.31
CA GLN A 177 2.97 4.45 0.59
C GLN A 177 2.29 3.97 -0.69
N CYS A 178 1.58 2.85 -0.62
CA CYS A 178 0.72 2.40 -1.70
C CYS A 178 -0.45 3.38 -1.85
N SER A 179 -0.86 3.72 -3.08
CA SER A 179 -2.11 4.47 -3.26
C SER A 179 -3.32 3.68 -2.75
N GLY A 180 -3.23 2.36 -2.62
CA GLY A 180 -4.28 1.52 -2.03
C GLY A 180 -4.25 1.43 -0.51
N THR A 181 -3.33 2.11 0.20
CA THR A 181 -3.29 2.08 1.67
C THR A 181 -4.66 2.45 2.23
N ARG A 182 -5.15 1.68 3.22
CA ARG A 182 -6.46 1.87 3.85
C ARG A 182 -7.64 1.69 2.89
N ARG A 183 -7.48 0.95 1.78
CA ARG A 183 -8.57 0.69 0.82
C ARG A 183 -9.76 -0.01 1.46
N ILE A 184 -9.52 -0.89 2.45
CA ILE A 184 -10.58 -1.66 3.09
C ILE A 184 -11.68 -0.77 3.68
N GLU A 185 -11.35 0.44 4.14
CA GLU A 185 -12.33 1.42 4.64
C GLU A 185 -13.26 1.92 3.53
N GLN A 186 -12.73 2.17 2.34
CA GLN A 186 -13.56 2.54 1.18
C GLN A 186 -14.44 1.36 0.76
N ILE A 187 -13.89 0.15 0.71
CA ILE A 187 -14.65 -1.07 0.35
C ILE A 187 -15.82 -1.29 1.30
N GLN A 188 -15.60 -1.20 2.60
CA GLN A 188 -16.62 -1.51 3.61
C GLN A 188 -17.82 -0.56 3.57
N GLU A 189 -17.61 0.71 3.23
CA GLU A 189 -18.68 1.71 3.16
C GLU A 189 -19.26 1.83 1.73
N TYR A 190 -18.39 1.85 0.73
CA TYR A 190 -18.70 2.17 -0.66
C TYR A 190 -17.82 1.35 -1.62
N PRO A 191 -18.19 0.08 -1.90
CA PRO A 191 -17.52 -0.74 -2.92
C PRO A 191 -17.35 0.00 -4.25
N GLY A 192 -16.23 -0.24 -4.92
CA GLY A 192 -15.80 0.49 -6.11
C GLY A 192 -15.33 -0.44 -7.22
N ASP A 193 -14.33 0.01 -7.98
CA ASP A 193 -13.84 -0.73 -9.14
C ASP A 193 -13.13 -2.02 -8.75
N GLY A 194 -13.49 -3.09 -9.43
CA GLY A 194 -12.71 -4.31 -9.50
C GLY A 194 -11.87 -4.28 -10.78
N ASP A 195 -10.55 -4.21 -10.66
CA ASP A 195 -9.66 -4.34 -11.82
C ASP A 195 -9.37 -5.83 -12.10
N GLU A 196 -8.95 -6.13 -13.33
CA GLU A 196 -8.45 -7.45 -13.69
C GLU A 196 -7.35 -7.84 -12.72
N LEU A 197 -6.36 -6.96 -12.50
CA LEU A 197 -5.39 -7.14 -11.44
C LEU A 197 -6.05 -6.81 -10.11
N ILE A 198 -6.24 -7.82 -9.27
CA ILE A 198 -6.94 -7.70 -7.99
C ILE A 198 -6.38 -6.52 -7.18
N ASN A 199 -7.25 -5.55 -6.92
CA ASN A 199 -6.98 -4.44 -6.00
C ASN A 199 -7.01 -4.96 -4.57
N ALA A 200 -5.85 -5.43 -4.07
CA ALA A 200 -5.76 -6.02 -2.74
C ALA A 200 -6.45 -5.16 -1.66
N PRO A 201 -7.20 -5.79 -0.73
CA PRO A 201 -7.96 -5.11 0.33
C PRO A 201 -7.04 -4.65 1.46
N TRP A 202 -6.15 -3.70 1.17
CA TRP A 202 -5.18 -3.17 2.12
C TRP A 202 -5.86 -2.53 3.34
N GLY A 203 -5.34 -2.86 4.52
CA GLY A 203 -5.51 -2.11 5.76
C GLY A 203 -4.48 -0.99 5.88
N GLU A 204 -4.05 -0.73 7.10
CA GLU A 204 -3.22 0.41 7.46
C GLU A 204 -1.73 0.19 7.20
N GLY A 205 -1.28 -1.04 6.90
CA GLY A 205 0.12 -1.44 6.80
C GLY A 205 0.72 -1.43 5.39
N ALA A 206 0.02 -0.91 4.38
CA ALA A 206 0.50 -0.79 2.99
C ALA A 206 1.45 0.40 2.79
N ILE A 207 2.27 0.64 3.81
CA ILE A 207 3.18 1.76 3.97
C ILE A 207 4.40 1.26 4.75
N GLY A 208 5.57 1.83 4.47
CA GLY A 208 6.79 1.47 5.18
C GLY A 208 7.91 2.45 4.91
N THR A 209 8.84 2.55 5.85
CA THR A 209 9.97 3.49 5.80
C THR A 209 11.28 2.76 5.80
N ALA A 210 12.18 3.12 4.89
CA ALA A 210 13.52 2.56 4.82
C ALA A 210 14.55 3.62 4.43
N VAL A 211 15.82 3.33 4.71
CA VAL A 211 16.96 4.09 4.17
C VAL A 211 17.38 3.45 2.86
N TYR A 212 17.26 4.17 1.76
CA TYR A 212 17.71 3.71 0.45
C TYR A 212 19.05 4.32 0.09
N ARG A 213 19.98 3.49 -0.37
CA ARG A 213 21.28 3.93 -0.87
C ARG A 213 21.39 3.70 -2.38
N GLY A 214 21.92 4.68 -3.09
CA GLY A 214 22.02 4.66 -4.53
C GLY A 214 22.66 5.91 -5.14
N VAL A 215 22.40 6.15 -6.42
CA VAL A 215 22.83 7.37 -7.13
C VAL A 215 21.62 8.21 -7.54
N PRO A 216 21.65 9.56 -7.37
CA PRO A 216 20.58 10.41 -7.87
C PRO A 216 20.47 10.35 -9.40
N LEU A 217 19.27 10.08 -9.92
CA LEU A 217 19.03 9.86 -11.36
C LEU A 217 19.48 11.06 -12.20
N LYS A 218 19.28 12.28 -11.71
CA LYS A 218 19.74 13.52 -12.38
C LYS A 218 21.25 13.48 -12.69
N LYS A 219 22.05 12.92 -11.79
CA LYS A 219 23.51 12.83 -11.95
C LYS A 219 23.86 11.80 -13.02
N VAL A 220 23.21 10.65 -13.01
CA VAL A 220 23.38 9.63 -14.07
C VAL A 220 23.06 10.22 -15.44
N LEU A 221 21.90 10.87 -15.59
CA LEU A 221 21.51 11.50 -16.86
C LEU A 221 22.51 12.56 -17.32
N LYS A 222 23.02 13.38 -16.39
CA LYS A 222 24.01 14.42 -16.72
C LYS A 222 25.34 13.81 -17.18
N HIS A 223 25.88 12.86 -16.41
CA HIS A 223 27.25 12.38 -16.58
C HIS A 223 27.37 11.23 -17.59
N ALA A 224 26.39 10.33 -17.64
CA ALA A 224 26.40 9.21 -18.59
C ALA A 224 25.80 9.60 -19.94
N CYS A 225 24.69 10.35 -19.94
CA CYS A 225 23.95 10.63 -21.17
C CYS A 225 24.20 12.03 -21.76
N GLY A 226 25.04 12.86 -21.12
CA GLY A 226 25.25 14.25 -21.51
C GLY A 226 24.03 15.16 -21.27
N GLY A 227 23.06 14.72 -20.46
CA GLY A 227 21.80 15.42 -20.20
C GLY A 227 20.64 14.98 -21.09
N LEU A 228 19.52 15.70 -20.96
CA LEU A 228 18.29 15.46 -21.73
C LEU A 228 18.21 16.42 -22.91
N LYS A 229 17.50 16.00 -23.97
CA LYS A 229 17.09 16.91 -25.05
C LYS A 229 16.03 17.91 -24.53
N PRO A 230 15.91 19.11 -25.12
CA PRO A 230 14.99 20.16 -24.64
C PRO A 230 13.51 19.75 -24.54
N GLU A 231 13.09 18.83 -25.40
CA GLU A 231 11.72 18.31 -25.49
C GLU A 231 11.38 17.32 -24.37
N ALA A 232 12.38 16.75 -23.67
CA ALA A 232 12.15 15.77 -22.62
C ALA A 232 11.43 16.40 -21.41
N ARG A 233 10.24 15.87 -21.09
CA ARG A 233 9.44 16.29 -19.95
C ARG A 233 9.21 15.19 -18.93
N HIS A 234 9.34 13.93 -19.32
CA HIS A 234 9.10 12.76 -18.48
C HIS A 234 10.23 11.74 -18.59
N LEU A 235 10.44 10.98 -17.51
CA LEU A 235 11.33 9.82 -17.48
C LEU A 235 10.45 8.61 -17.18
N GLU A 236 10.34 7.72 -18.16
CA GLU A 236 9.69 6.42 -18.02
C GLU A 236 10.68 5.42 -17.44
N PHE A 237 10.18 4.59 -16.53
CA PHE A 237 10.91 3.57 -15.79
C PHE A 237 10.26 2.22 -16.06
N ILE A 238 11.01 1.32 -16.70
CA ILE A 238 10.51 0.01 -17.11
C ILE A 238 11.16 -1.08 -16.24
N GLY A 239 10.31 -1.84 -15.56
CA GLY A 239 10.66 -2.97 -14.71
C GLY A 239 10.64 -4.28 -15.50
N ALA A 240 11.44 -5.26 -15.07
CA ALA A 240 11.57 -6.54 -15.78
C ALA A 240 10.35 -7.46 -15.63
N ASP A 241 9.41 -7.16 -14.74
CA ASP A 241 8.24 -8.01 -14.49
C ASP A 241 7.21 -7.93 -15.62
N THR A 242 6.58 -9.08 -15.91
CA THR A 242 5.52 -9.20 -16.93
C THR A 242 4.18 -8.75 -16.36
N TYR A 243 3.51 -7.86 -17.09
CA TYR A 243 2.25 -7.26 -16.76
C TYR A 243 1.18 -7.56 -17.82
N PHE A 244 -0.09 -7.65 -17.42
CA PHE A 244 -1.20 -7.90 -18.32
C PHE A 244 -2.30 -6.84 -18.14
N LYS A 245 -2.92 -6.44 -19.25
CA LYS A 245 -4.13 -5.61 -19.25
C LYS A 245 -4.99 -5.92 -20.47
N LYS A 246 -6.26 -6.26 -20.26
CA LYS A 246 -7.26 -6.48 -21.34
C LYS A 246 -6.78 -7.47 -22.41
N GLY A 247 -6.13 -8.56 -21.98
CA GLY A 247 -5.57 -9.57 -22.88
C GLY A 247 -4.28 -9.17 -23.61
N HIS A 248 -3.71 -8.00 -23.31
CA HIS A 248 -2.41 -7.56 -23.79
C HIS A 248 -1.33 -7.77 -22.72
N VAL A 249 -0.11 -8.07 -23.16
CA VAL A 249 1.06 -8.27 -22.30
C VAL A 249 2.06 -7.11 -22.45
N PHE A 250 2.72 -6.75 -21.36
CA PHE A 250 3.66 -5.65 -21.23
C PHE A 250 4.77 -6.00 -20.23
N ASN A 251 5.83 -5.20 -20.18
CA ASN A 251 6.62 -5.01 -18.98
C ASN A 251 6.01 -3.89 -18.12
N TYR A 252 6.18 -3.95 -16.79
CA TYR A 252 5.72 -2.87 -15.91
C TYR A 252 6.39 -1.55 -16.28
N ALA A 253 5.61 -0.50 -16.52
CA ALA A 253 6.15 0.82 -16.84
C ALA A 253 5.30 1.95 -16.26
N VAL A 254 5.99 2.97 -15.76
CA VAL A 254 5.43 4.22 -15.23
C VAL A 254 6.40 5.36 -15.52
N SER A 255 5.98 6.62 -15.33
CA SER A 255 6.88 7.75 -15.51
C SER A 255 6.80 8.76 -14.37
N ALA A 256 7.89 9.47 -14.15
CA ALA A 256 7.93 10.68 -13.32
C ALA A 256 8.26 11.91 -14.18
N PRO A 257 7.67 13.08 -13.88
CA PRO A 257 8.02 14.31 -14.58
C PRO A 257 9.48 14.71 -14.29
N TRP A 258 10.18 15.22 -15.30
CA TRP A 258 11.55 15.73 -15.17
C TRP A 258 11.67 16.80 -14.09
N ARG A 259 10.60 17.59 -13.87
CA ARG A 259 10.54 18.55 -12.76
C ARG A 259 10.79 17.88 -11.41
N LYS A 260 10.24 16.68 -11.16
CA LYS A 260 10.49 15.91 -9.93
C LYS A 260 11.93 15.44 -9.85
N VAL A 261 12.46 14.86 -10.93
CA VAL A 261 13.85 14.36 -10.98
C VAL A 261 14.88 15.46 -10.74
N ARG A 262 14.62 16.69 -11.21
CA ARG A 262 15.55 17.83 -11.04
C ARG A 262 15.36 18.64 -9.75
N ASN A 263 14.29 18.39 -9.01
CA ASN A 263 13.89 19.16 -7.82
C ASN A 263 14.90 19.00 -6.67
N GLN A 264 14.96 19.98 -5.77
CA GLN A 264 15.87 20.00 -4.60
C GLN A 264 17.29 19.54 -4.92
N GLY A 265 17.94 20.20 -5.90
CA GLY A 265 19.28 19.83 -6.34
C GLY A 265 19.36 18.56 -7.19
N GLY A 266 18.30 17.76 -7.25
CA GLY A 266 18.17 16.52 -8.00
C GLY A 266 18.31 15.25 -7.17
N GLU A 267 18.00 15.33 -5.87
CA GLU A 267 18.22 14.24 -4.92
C GLU A 267 16.93 13.47 -4.58
N GLU A 268 15.78 13.93 -5.09
CA GLU A 268 14.47 13.33 -4.80
C GLU A 268 14.16 12.05 -5.59
N VAL A 269 14.96 11.71 -6.60
CA VAL A 269 14.81 10.49 -7.42
C VAL A 269 16.14 9.74 -7.46
N LEU A 270 16.13 8.55 -6.88
CA LEU A 270 17.32 7.72 -6.66
C LEU A 270 17.22 6.42 -7.47
N LEU A 271 18.33 6.01 -8.09
CA LEU A 271 18.53 4.63 -8.54
C LEU A 271 19.19 3.88 -7.40
N ALA A 272 18.42 3.06 -6.68
CA ALA A 272 18.82 2.41 -5.44
C ALA A 272 19.11 0.92 -5.64
N TRP A 273 20.16 0.43 -4.96
CA TRP A 273 20.56 -0.98 -4.93
C TRP A 273 20.67 -1.53 -3.50
N GLU A 274 20.50 -0.66 -2.51
CA GLU A 274 20.59 -0.98 -1.09
C GLU A 274 19.38 -0.40 -0.34
N MET A 275 18.91 -1.14 0.66
CA MET A 275 17.77 -0.82 1.51
C MET A 275 18.09 -1.23 2.95
N ASN A 276 18.06 -0.26 3.87
CA ASN A 276 18.43 -0.41 5.28
C ASN A 276 19.84 -1.00 5.46
N GLY A 277 20.82 -0.49 4.70
CA GLY A 277 22.22 -0.89 4.78
C GLY A 277 22.54 -2.32 4.29
N LYS A 278 21.58 -2.97 3.61
CA LYS A 278 21.74 -4.28 3.00
C LYS A 278 21.42 -4.19 1.50
N PRO A 279 21.95 -5.09 0.65
CA PRO A 279 21.46 -5.22 -0.72
C PRO A 279 19.94 -5.34 -0.76
N LEU A 280 19.32 -4.81 -1.81
CA LEU A 280 17.87 -4.96 -2.00
C LEU A 280 17.47 -6.44 -1.91
N PRO A 281 16.43 -6.79 -1.13
CA PRO A 281 15.79 -8.10 -1.27
C PRO A 281 15.25 -8.29 -2.70
N LYS A 282 15.20 -9.53 -3.20
CA LYS A 282 14.73 -9.80 -4.57
C LYS A 282 13.33 -9.24 -4.77
N ILE A 283 12.45 -9.42 -3.79
CA ILE A 283 11.07 -8.97 -3.87
C ILE A 283 10.89 -7.44 -3.87
N HIS A 284 11.92 -6.71 -3.43
CA HIS A 284 11.96 -5.25 -3.35
C HIS A 284 12.71 -4.59 -4.52
N GLY A 285 13.12 -5.36 -5.52
CA GLY A 285 13.65 -4.83 -6.78
C GLY A 285 15.14 -5.02 -6.98
N PHE A 286 15.77 -6.02 -6.37
CA PHE A 286 17.16 -6.37 -6.67
C PHE A 286 17.37 -6.61 -8.18
N PRO A 287 18.51 -6.18 -8.78
CA PRO A 287 19.60 -5.44 -8.16
C PRO A 287 19.38 -3.92 -8.13
N LEU A 288 18.39 -3.40 -8.87
CA LEU A 288 18.19 -1.97 -9.04
C LEU A 288 16.70 -1.60 -9.07
N ARG A 289 16.34 -0.57 -8.32
CA ARG A 289 15.03 0.06 -8.37
C ARG A 289 15.12 1.58 -8.46
N VAL A 290 14.04 2.21 -8.89
CA VAL A 290 13.83 3.64 -8.68
C VAL A 290 13.19 3.86 -7.30
N ILE A 291 13.60 4.92 -6.63
CA ILE A 291 12.90 5.52 -5.49
C ILE A 291 12.53 6.94 -5.89
N VAL A 292 11.22 7.23 -5.90
CA VAL A 292 10.69 8.57 -6.16
C VAL A 292 10.04 9.08 -4.88
N THR A 293 10.73 9.98 -4.18
CA THR A 293 10.29 10.48 -2.88
C THR A 293 8.93 11.20 -2.95
N GLY A 294 8.08 11.02 -1.93
CA GLY A 294 6.82 11.76 -1.79
C GLY A 294 5.73 11.43 -2.83
N MET A 295 6.01 10.62 -3.85
CA MET A 295 5.02 10.13 -4.81
C MET A 295 4.44 8.78 -4.37
N ILE A 296 3.33 8.38 -4.98
CA ILE A 296 2.75 7.05 -4.79
C ILE A 296 3.80 5.97 -5.06
N GLY A 297 3.76 4.88 -4.29
CA GLY A 297 4.73 3.79 -4.39
C GLY A 297 4.86 3.21 -5.81
N ALA A 298 3.80 3.26 -6.61
CA ALA A 298 3.80 2.80 -8.00
C ALA A 298 4.87 3.51 -8.86
N ARG A 299 5.23 4.78 -8.60
CA ARG A 299 6.26 5.48 -9.40
C ARG A 299 7.69 5.03 -9.09
N SER A 300 7.88 4.23 -8.03
CA SER A 300 9.17 3.68 -7.60
C SER A 300 9.40 2.28 -8.18
N THR A 301 9.57 2.20 -9.51
CA THR A 301 9.70 0.95 -10.28
C THR A 301 10.78 0.02 -9.73
N LYS A 302 10.43 -1.25 -9.56
CA LYS A 302 11.33 -2.33 -9.14
C LYS A 302 11.90 -3.06 -10.35
N TRP A 303 13.03 -3.74 -10.16
CA TRP A 303 13.70 -4.52 -11.21
C TRP A 303 13.92 -3.67 -12.47
N LEU A 304 14.34 -2.42 -12.25
CA LEU A 304 14.48 -1.42 -13.29
C LEU A 304 15.56 -1.85 -14.27
N TYR A 305 15.22 -2.01 -15.54
CA TYR A 305 16.22 -2.35 -16.57
C TYR A 305 16.32 -1.32 -17.69
N LYS A 306 15.32 -0.45 -17.86
CA LYS A 306 15.29 0.56 -18.92
C LYS A 306 14.66 1.86 -18.46
N ILE A 307 15.25 2.98 -18.89
CA ILE A 307 14.75 4.34 -18.69
C ILE A 307 14.62 5.03 -20.05
N ASN A 308 13.44 5.55 -20.37
CA ASN A 308 13.23 6.36 -21.56
C ASN A 308 12.94 7.81 -21.18
N ALA A 309 13.66 8.76 -21.75
CA ALA A 309 13.27 10.16 -21.71
C ALA A 309 12.17 10.42 -22.76
N LEU A 310 11.02 10.93 -22.33
CA LEU A 310 9.82 11.12 -23.14
C LEU A 310 9.38 12.59 -23.14
N ALA A 311 8.69 13.01 -24.21
CA ALA A 311 8.07 14.33 -24.31
C ALA A 311 6.78 14.43 -23.47
N GLU A 312 6.08 13.31 -23.31
CA GLU A 312 4.81 13.18 -22.61
C GLU A 312 4.90 12.06 -21.55
N PRO A 313 3.94 11.99 -20.60
CA PRO A 313 3.86 10.87 -19.67
C PRO A 313 3.82 9.51 -20.40
N SER A 314 4.33 8.46 -19.74
CA SER A 314 4.23 7.10 -20.27
C SER A 314 2.77 6.72 -20.59
N LEU A 315 2.57 6.08 -21.74
CA LEU A 315 1.27 5.54 -22.14
C LEU A 315 1.04 4.12 -21.63
N ALA A 316 2.00 3.52 -20.90
CA ALA A 316 1.83 2.21 -20.28
C ALA A 316 0.57 2.17 -19.40
N PRO A 317 -0.17 1.04 -19.34
CA PRO A 317 -1.49 1.02 -18.71
C PRO A 317 -1.46 1.46 -17.24
N VAL A 318 -0.44 1.09 -16.48
CA VAL A 318 -0.25 1.46 -15.06
C VAL A 318 -0.10 2.98 -14.87
N GLN A 319 0.32 3.72 -15.91
CA GLN A 319 0.44 5.17 -15.88
C GLN A 319 -0.80 5.89 -16.43
N SER A 320 -1.36 5.38 -17.54
CA SER A 320 -2.36 6.09 -18.35
C SER A 320 -3.80 5.63 -18.11
N GLN A 321 -4.00 4.43 -17.57
CA GLN A 321 -5.30 3.78 -17.40
C GLN A 321 -5.61 3.37 -15.95
N GLU A 322 -4.59 3.35 -15.09
CA GLU A 322 -4.68 2.97 -13.68
C GLU A 322 -4.02 4.05 -12.80
N TYR A 323 -4.22 3.93 -11.48
CA TYR A 323 -3.74 4.93 -10.52
C TYR A 323 -4.23 6.34 -10.89
N LEU A 324 -5.50 6.42 -11.29
CA LEU A 324 -6.21 7.65 -11.56
C LEU A 324 -7.09 8.00 -10.36
N TYR A 325 -7.19 9.29 -10.06
CA TYR A 325 -8.10 9.79 -9.05
C TYR A 325 -9.32 10.40 -9.73
N TYR A 326 -10.51 10.02 -9.27
CA TYR A 326 -11.78 10.51 -9.78
C TYR A 326 -12.52 11.34 -8.74
N THR A 327 -13.44 12.17 -9.21
CA THR A 327 -14.40 12.80 -8.31
C THR A 327 -15.36 11.75 -7.75
N SER A 328 -15.97 12.06 -6.60
CA SER A 328 -16.82 11.14 -5.84
C SER A 328 -18.21 10.87 -6.44
N GLN A 329 -18.44 11.33 -7.68
CA GLN A 329 -19.67 11.17 -8.49
C GLN A 329 -19.46 10.26 -9.71
N ILE A 330 -18.22 9.79 -9.94
CA ILE A 330 -17.90 8.85 -11.02
C ILE A 330 -18.08 7.42 -10.51
N GLY A 331 -18.64 6.56 -11.37
CA GLY A 331 -18.80 5.13 -11.14
C GLY A 331 -18.73 4.35 -12.44
N LYS A 332 -18.99 3.04 -12.38
CA LYS A 332 -18.86 2.11 -13.52
C LYS A 332 -19.52 2.58 -14.81
N GLN A 333 -20.70 3.21 -14.71
CA GLN A 333 -21.52 3.66 -15.84
C GLN A 333 -20.96 4.87 -16.59
N ASN A 334 -20.07 5.66 -15.99
CA ASN A 334 -19.60 6.92 -16.56
C ASN A 334 -18.08 7.16 -16.42
N VAL A 335 -17.33 6.22 -15.85
CA VAL A 335 -15.87 6.30 -15.74
C VAL A 335 -15.20 6.30 -17.13
N LYS A 336 -14.23 7.19 -17.31
CA LYS A 336 -13.39 7.27 -18.51
C LYS A 336 -11.99 7.64 -18.06
N TYR A 337 -10.95 7.06 -18.65
CA TYR A 337 -9.56 7.43 -18.28
C TYR A 337 -9.31 8.94 -18.35
N SER A 338 -9.96 9.65 -19.28
CA SER A 338 -9.82 11.09 -19.47
C SER A 338 -10.54 11.96 -18.43
N ASN A 339 -11.44 11.41 -17.60
CA ASN A 339 -12.10 12.16 -16.52
C ASN A 339 -11.51 11.88 -15.12
N GLY A 340 -10.44 11.08 -15.06
CA GLY A 340 -9.55 10.98 -13.91
C GLY A 340 -8.23 11.70 -14.17
N PHE A 341 -7.44 11.91 -13.11
CA PHE A 341 -6.08 12.42 -13.24
C PHE A 341 -5.07 11.49 -12.57
N SER A 342 -3.86 11.41 -13.12
CA SER A 342 -2.81 10.54 -12.60
C SER A 342 -2.41 10.93 -11.19
N ILE A 343 -2.50 9.98 -10.26
CA ILE A 343 -2.01 10.18 -8.89
C ILE A 343 -0.49 10.23 -8.95
N GLN A 344 0.06 11.30 -8.38
CA GLN A 344 1.49 11.58 -8.32
C GLN A 344 1.92 11.66 -6.85
N ASN A 345 1.82 12.83 -6.23
CA ASN A 345 2.13 13.00 -4.82
C ASN A 345 1.09 12.30 -3.92
N MET A 346 1.54 11.68 -2.83
CA MET A 346 0.63 11.24 -1.78
C MET A 346 0.15 12.45 -0.97
N PRO A 347 -1.15 12.60 -0.67
CA PRO A 347 -1.63 13.61 0.26
C PRO A 347 -1.27 13.23 1.70
N VAL A 348 -1.59 14.13 2.63
CA VAL A 348 -1.54 13.85 4.06
C VAL A 348 -2.52 12.72 4.42
N SER A 349 -2.08 11.80 5.26
CA SER A 349 -2.87 10.67 5.76
C SER A 349 -2.29 10.17 7.08
N SER A 350 -3.15 9.61 7.94
CA SER A 350 -2.74 8.93 9.17
C SER A 350 -3.56 7.68 9.45
N ALA A 351 -3.09 6.85 10.38
CA ALA A 351 -3.88 5.74 10.87
C ALA A 351 -3.58 5.46 12.33
N ILE A 352 -4.64 5.28 13.13
CA ILE A 352 -4.62 4.59 14.41
C ILE A 352 -4.30 3.11 14.18
N ILE A 353 -3.26 2.58 14.82
CA ILE A 353 -2.85 1.17 14.70
C ILE A 353 -3.20 0.35 15.94
N PHE A 354 -3.11 0.98 17.12
CA PHE A 354 -3.55 0.43 18.39
C PHE A 354 -4.33 1.49 19.19
N PRO A 355 -5.41 1.12 19.89
CA PRO A 355 -6.02 -0.23 19.96
C PRO A 355 -6.67 -0.64 18.63
N LYS A 356 -7.19 -1.87 18.54
CA LYS A 356 -7.87 -2.36 17.33
C LYS A 356 -9.34 -1.98 17.30
N ASP A 357 -9.89 -1.85 16.09
CA ASP A 357 -11.33 -1.64 15.91
C ASP A 357 -12.12 -2.75 16.62
N LYS A 358 -13.16 -2.33 17.34
CA LYS A 358 -14.06 -3.14 18.18
C LYS A 358 -13.40 -3.77 19.42
N GLU A 359 -12.23 -3.30 19.82
CA GLU A 359 -11.61 -3.73 21.07
C GLU A 359 -12.36 -3.17 22.30
N VAL A 360 -12.39 -3.98 23.36
CA VAL A 360 -13.00 -3.62 24.64
C VAL A 360 -11.89 -3.14 25.58
N ILE A 361 -11.97 -1.89 26.02
CA ILE A 361 -10.93 -1.23 26.82
C ILE A 361 -11.48 -0.91 28.21
N ILE A 362 -10.84 -1.47 29.23
CA ILE A 362 -11.08 -1.13 30.63
C ILE A 362 -9.99 -0.12 31.04
N HIS A 363 -10.37 1.07 31.48
CA HIS A 363 -9.42 2.17 31.72
C HIS A 363 -9.78 3.07 32.91
N ASP A 364 -8.84 3.90 33.33
CA ASP A 364 -8.96 4.79 34.49
C ASP A 364 -9.19 6.26 34.06
N GLY A 365 -10.10 6.46 33.10
CA GLY A 365 -10.42 7.79 32.53
C GLY A 365 -9.54 8.26 31.37
N HIS A 366 -8.55 7.47 30.92
CA HIS A 366 -7.74 7.77 29.73
C HIS A 366 -7.53 6.51 28.87
N ILE A 367 -7.43 6.68 27.55
CA ILE A 367 -7.14 5.58 26.61
C ILE A 367 -5.87 5.93 25.82
N GLU A 368 -4.93 4.99 25.76
CA GLU A 368 -3.70 5.09 24.98
C GLU A 368 -3.96 4.71 23.52
N LEU A 369 -3.52 5.55 22.59
CA LEU A 369 -3.56 5.29 21.15
C LEU A 369 -2.17 5.46 20.53
N SER A 370 -1.90 4.71 19.47
CA SER A 370 -0.68 4.86 18.69
C SER A 370 -0.93 4.62 17.20
N GLY A 371 -0.13 5.26 16.37
CA GLY A 371 -0.30 5.16 14.93
C GLY A 371 0.79 5.81 14.12
N TRP A 372 0.55 5.96 12.81
CA TRP A 372 1.45 6.65 11.90
C TRP A 372 0.77 7.85 11.24
N ALA A 373 1.57 8.79 10.78
CA ALA A 373 1.18 9.96 10.02
C ALA A 373 2.19 10.19 8.89
N TYR A 374 1.73 10.53 7.69
CA TYR A 374 2.59 10.77 6.53
C TYR A 374 1.99 11.84 5.61
N SER A 375 2.85 12.62 4.95
CA SER A 375 2.46 13.47 3.82
C SER A 375 3.54 13.37 2.75
N GLY A 376 3.11 13.27 1.49
CA GLY A 376 4.00 13.19 0.34
C GLY A 376 4.35 14.57 -0.23
N GLY A 377 4.84 14.58 -1.48
CA GLY A 377 5.08 15.81 -2.22
C GLY A 377 6.14 16.77 -1.68
N GLY A 378 6.96 16.32 -0.71
CA GLY A 378 7.93 17.17 -0.02
C GLY A 378 7.35 17.94 1.16
N ASN A 379 6.18 17.53 1.66
CA ASN A 379 5.66 17.93 2.96
C ASN A 379 6.00 16.89 4.03
N TRP A 380 5.85 17.26 5.29
CA TRP A 380 5.98 16.34 6.42
C TRP A 380 4.84 16.54 7.43
N PRO A 381 4.50 15.53 8.24
CA PRO A 381 3.55 15.67 9.34
C PRO A 381 4.04 16.71 10.36
N GLU A 382 3.26 17.78 10.54
CA GLU A 382 3.55 18.86 11.48
C GLU A 382 2.81 18.66 12.80
N ARG A 383 1.54 18.25 12.73
CA ARG A 383 0.68 18.02 13.89
C ARG A 383 -0.22 16.80 13.65
N VAL A 384 -0.38 15.97 14.67
CA VAL A 384 -1.38 14.89 14.70
C VAL A 384 -2.37 15.19 15.81
N GLU A 385 -3.65 14.94 15.56
CA GLU A 385 -4.72 15.14 16.52
C GLU A 385 -5.59 13.87 16.57
N VAL A 386 -6.03 13.51 17.78
CA VAL A 386 -6.94 12.38 18.02
C VAL A 386 -8.18 12.88 18.75
N SER A 387 -9.34 12.41 18.31
CA SER A 387 -10.64 12.71 18.90
C SER A 387 -11.25 11.44 19.49
N PRO A 388 -11.74 11.46 20.74
CA PRO A 388 -12.46 10.35 21.37
C PRO A 388 -13.99 10.47 21.22
N ASP A 389 -14.51 11.34 20.35
CA ASP A 389 -15.94 11.60 20.21
C ASP A 389 -16.41 11.70 18.75
N GLY A 390 -15.70 11.03 17.83
CA GLY A 390 -16.04 11.01 16.41
C GLY A 390 -15.64 12.25 15.63
N GLY A 391 -14.90 13.19 16.23
CA GLY A 391 -14.29 14.34 15.57
C GLY A 391 -14.80 15.71 16.03
N HIS A 392 -15.46 15.79 17.19
CA HIS A 392 -15.94 17.06 17.76
C HIS A 392 -14.86 17.74 18.61
N VAL A 393 -14.26 17.01 19.56
CA VAL A 393 -13.15 17.47 20.40
C VAL A 393 -11.86 16.78 19.95
N TRP A 394 -10.77 17.56 19.83
CA TRP A 394 -9.48 17.10 19.34
C TRP A 394 -8.37 17.34 20.37
N TYR A 395 -7.58 16.30 20.63
CA TYR A 395 -6.39 16.35 21.46
C TYR A 395 -5.16 16.23 20.56
N GLN A 396 -4.25 17.19 20.68
CA GLN A 396 -3.01 17.20 19.91
C GLN A 396 -2.02 16.21 20.51
N VAL A 397 -1.32 15.47 19.65
CA VAL A 397 -0.16 14.67 20.05
C VAL A 397 1.02 15.59 20.35
N ASP A 398 1.66 15.40 21.50
CA ASP A 398 2.87 16.13 21.86
C ASP A 398 4.03 15.78 20.93
N GLN A 399 4.85 16.77 20.57
CA GLN A 399 5.96 16.59 19.62
C GLN A 399 6.98 15.56 20.10
N ALA A 400 7.12 15.40 21.42
CA ALA A 400 7.99 14.41 22.06
C ALA A 400 7.48 12.97 21.89
N ASP A 401 6.18 12.78 21.72
CA ASP A 401 5.54 11.48 21.51
C ASP A 401 5.44 11.10 20.03
N MET A 402 6.12 11.85 19.16
CA MET A 402 6.25 11.59 17.74
C MET A 402 7.72 11.34 17.35
N THR A 403 8.00 10.35 16.51
CA THR A 403 9.37 10.08 16.00
C THR A 403 9.95 11.27 15.27
N GLU A 404 11.28 11.44 15.21
CA GLU A 404 11.96 12.56 14.55
C GLU A 404 11.40 12.93 13.15
N LYS A 405 11.38 14.22 12.83
CA LYS A 405 10.94 14.73 11.51
C LYS A 405 11.98 14.39 10.44
N HIS A 406 11.53 13.79 9.36
CA HIS A 406 12.31 13.61 8.13
C HIS A 406 11.49 14.10 6.93
N TYR A 407 12.17 14.70 5.95
CA TYR A 407 11.52 15.38 4.83
C TYR A 407 10.69 14.44 3.92
N HIS A 408 11.06 13.17 3.85
CA HIS A 408 10.40 12.16 3.00
C HIS A 408 9.91 10.95 3.80
N ALA A 409 9.82 11.06 5.13
CA ALA A 409 9.39 9.95 5.97
C ALA A 409 8.17 10.29 6.83
N TRP A 410 7.46 9.25 7.22
CA TRP A 410 6.37 9.29 8.18
C TRP A 410 6.82 9.75 9.56
N ARG A 411 5.84 9.94 10.45
CA ARG A 411 6.04 9.99 11.88
C ARG A 411 5.16 8.96 12.55
N ILE A 412 5.74 8.15 13.43
CA ILE A 412 4.97 7.32 14.36
C ILE A 412 4.64 8.19 15.58
N TRP A 413 3.44 8.03 16.12
CA TRP A 413 2.91 8.83 17.22
C TRP A 413 2.25 7.98 18.29
N LYS A 414 2.20 8.48 19.52
CA LYS A 414 1.45 7.93 20.65
C LYS A 414 0.74 9.04 21.42
N ILE A 415 -0.40 8.77 22.04
CA ILE A 415 -1.12 9.74 22.85
C ILE A 415 -2.03 9.04 23.86
N SER A 416 -2.11 9.62 25.07
CA SER A 416 -3.11 9.29 26.07
C SER A 416 -4.22 10.33 26.00
N VAL A 417 -5.44 9.94 25.61
CA VAL A 417 -6.58 10.88 25.52
C VAL A 417 -7.53 10.67 26.69
N PRO A 418 -8.07 11.74 27.29
CA PRO A 418 -9.08 11.62 28.34
C PRO A 418 -10.40 11.11 27.76
N VAL A 419 -11.00 10.15 28.45
CA VAL A 419 -12.25 9.48 28.05
C VAL A 419 -13.11 9.29 29.30
N ASP A 420 -14.21 10.02 29.39
CA ASP A 420 -15.16 9.91 30.51
C ASP A 420 -16.41 9.10 30.16
N ALA A 421 -16.74 9.02 28.87
CA ALA A 421 -17.88 8.28 28.35
C ALA A 421 -17.64 6.76 28.40
N GLU A 422 -18.71 6.00 28.55
CA GLU A 422 -18.72 4.53 28.57
C GLU A 422 -19.57 3.98 27.42
N GLY A 423 -19.35 2.72 27.03
CA GLY A 423 -20.02 2.08 25.90
C GLY A 423 -19.27 2.20 24.58
N TRP A 424 -19.96 2.06 23.45
CA TRP A 424 -19.34 2.19 22.13
C TRP A 424 -19.03 3.65 21.81
N ILE A 425 -17.75 3.94 21.60
CA ILE A 425 -17.21 5.26 21.30
C ILE A 425 -16.39 5.19 20.01
N GLU A 426 -16.53 6.20 19.16
CA GLU A 426 -15.73 6.31 17.94
C GLU A 426 -14.53 7.25 18.15
N PHE A 427 -13.33 6.73 17.89
CA PHE A 427 -12.10 7.49 17.87
C PHE A 427 -11.74 7.82 16.44
N CYS A 428 -11.22 9.02 16.19
CA CYS A 428 -10.66 9.35 14.89
C CYS A 428 -9.36 10.15 14.99
N ALA A 429 -8.47 9.94 14.02
CA ALA A 429 -7.19 10.64 13.93
C ALA A 429 -7.11 11.46 12.64
N ARG A 430 -6.44 12.62 12.73
CA ARG A 430 -6.10 13.45 11.58
C ARG A 430 -4.71 14.05 11.71
N THR A 431 -4.09 14.30 10.58
CA THR A 431 -2.78 14.96 10.48
C THR A 431 -2.89 16.29 9.75
N TRP A 432 -2.07 17.25 10.18
CA TRP A 432 -1.78 18.48 9.47
C TRP A 432 -0.35 18.42 8.97
N ASP A 433 -0.14 18.69 7.69
CA ASP A 433 1.20 18.76 7.11
C ASP A 433 1.81 20.17 7.16
N SER A 434 3.07 20.28 6.78
CA SER A 434 3.83 21.53 6.70
C SER A 434 3.25 22.60 5.77
N SER A 435 2.27 22.26 4.93
CA SER A 435 1.56 23.17 4.04
C SER A 435 0.11 23.44 4.50
N ASN A 436 -0.23 23.07 5.74
CA ASN A 436 -1.58 23.16 6.32
C ASN A 436 -2.65 22.32 5.60
N ASN A 437 -2.27 21.29 4.84
CA ASN A 437 -3.25 20.31 4.36
C ASN A 437 -3.69 19.41 5.52
N THR A 438 -4.95 18.96 5.50
CA THR A 438 -5.47 17.97 6.46
C THR A 438 -6.41 16.97 5.78
N GLU A 439 -6.83 15.97 6.55
CA GLU A 439 -7.62 14.82 6.13
C GLU A 439 -9.12 15.15 6.14
N PRO A 440 -9.90 14.80 5.08
CA PRO A 440 -11.36 14.87 5.13
C PRO A 440 -11.93 14.01 6.27
N THR A 441 -13.00 14.46 6.92
CA THR A 441 -13.51 13.80 8.12
C THR A 441 -14.07 12.39 7.88
N PHE A 442 -14.60 12.11 6.69
CA PHE A 442 -15.31 10.87 6.38
C PHE A 442 -14.85 10.25 5.08
N VAL A 443 -14.93 8.92 4.99
CA VAL A 443 -14.60 8.13 3.79
C VAL A 443 -15.36 8.67 2.57
N ARG A 444 -16.65 8.98 2.71
CA ARG A 444 -17.47 9.51 1.61
C ARG A 444 -16.89 10.78 0.98
N SER A 445 -16.26 11.64 1.77
CA SER A 445 -15.67 12.90 1.31
C SER A 445 -14.40 12.69 0.47
N ALA A 446 -13.70 11.56 0.67
CA ALA A 446 -12.48 11.18 -0.06
C ALA A 446 -12.70 10.02 -1.05
N TRP A 447 -13.91 9.45 -1.09
CA TRP A 447 -14.21 8.29 -1.90
C TRP A 447 -14.05 8.57 -3.41
N ASN A 448 -13.47 7.61 -4.12
CA ASN A 448 -13.36 7.60 -5.57
C ASN A 448 -13.52 6.17 -6.12
N TRP A 449 -13.94 6.06 -7.38
CA TRP A 449 -14.29 4.78 -8.00
C TRP A 449 -13.17 3.73 -7.94
N ASP A 450 -11.91 4.09 -8.18
CA ASP A 450 -10.77 3.15 -8.18
C ASP A 450 -10.28 2.78 -6.77
N LEU A 451 -10.89 3.34 -5.73
CA LEU A 451 -10.57 3.11 -4.33
C LEU A 451 -9.09 3.32 -4.01
N HIS A 452 -8.53 4.39 -4.55
CA HIS A 452 -7.19 4.86 -4.23
C HIS A 452 -7.26 6.01 -3.22
N VAL A 453 -6.14 6.30 -2.58
CA VAL A 453 -5.90 7.48 -1.74
C VAL A 453 -6.97 7.65 -0.67
N THR A 454 -7.14 6.63 0.19
CA THR A 454 -7.93 6.78 1.42
C THR A 454 -7.22 7.78 2.33
N SER A 455 -7.64 9.04 2.24
CA SER A 455 -7.05 10.18 2.96
C SER A 455 -8.00 10.77 4.00
N SER A 456 -9.16 10.13 4.23
CA SER A 456 -10.06 10.53 5.29
C SER A 456 -9.46 10.22 6.66
N CYS A 457 -9.91 10.90 7.72
CA CYS A 457 -9.56 10.57 9.10
C CYS A 457 -9.76 9.07 9.34
N HIS A 458 -8.74 8.39 9.89
CA HIS A 458 -8.89 6.99 10.28
C HIS A 458 -9.81 6.90 11.48
N ARG A 459 -10.74 5.94 11.48
CA ARG A 459 -11.76 5.76 12.52
C ARG A 459 -11.72 4.34 13.08
N ILE A 460 -11.75 4.22 14.40
CA ILE A 460 -11.94 2.95 15.10
C ILE A 460 -13.04 3.11 16.15
N LYS A 461 -13.77 2.04 16.44
CA LYS A 461 -14.80 2.00 17.49
C LYS A 461 -14.29 1.17 18.65
N LEU A 462 -14.27 1.72 19.84
CA LEU A 462 -13.84 1.04 21.06
C LEU A 462 -15.01 0.93 22.03
N TYR A 463 -15.09 -0.17 22.78
CA TYR A 463 -16.03 -0.27 23.89
C TYR A 463 -15.34 0.17 25.18
N SER A 464 -15.72 1.33 25.69
CA SER A 464 -15.15 1.99 26.85
C SER A 464 -15.81 1.50 28.15
N MET A 465 -15.00 1.02 29.10
CA MET A 465 -15.40 0.73 30.48
C MET A 465 -14.51 1.52 31.44
N ASN A 466 -15.06 2.60 32.01
CA ASN A 466 -14.31 3.49 32.87
C ASN A 466 -14.38 3.04 34.33
N ARG A 467 -13.28 2.50 34.85
CA ARG A 467 -13.21 1.96 36.21
C ARG A 467 -13.36 3.02 37.30
N THR A 468 -13.25 4.29 36.96
CA THR A 468 -13.49 5.39 37.91
C THR A 468 -14.97 5.62 38.15
N ARG A 469 -15.87 5.07 37.31
CA ARG A 469 -17.32 5.14 37.50
C ARG A 469 -17.77 4.12 38.55
N PRO A 470 -18.56 4.53 39.58
CA PRO A 470 -18.96 3.64 40.66
C PRO A 470 -19.68 2.36 40.21
N GLU A 471 -20.61 2.47 39.26
CA GLU A 471 -21.40 1.33 38.78
C GLU A 471 -20.54 0.34 38.00
N THR A 472 -19.66 0.83 37.12
CA THR A 472 -18.71 0.01 36.37
C THR A 472 -17.71 -0.67 37.29
N LYS A 473 -17.15 0.05 38.27
CA LYS A 473 -16.28 -0.53 39.28
C LYS A 473 -16.97 -1.68 40.03
N ALA A 474 -18.17 -1.45 40.54
CA ALA A 474 -18.94 -2.46 41.26
C ALA A 474 -19.23 -3.68 40.37
N ARG A 475 -19.55 -3.47 39.09
CA ARG A 475 -19.76 -4.56 38.13
C ARG A 475 -18.49 -5.37 37.90
N LEU A 476 -17.35 -4.71 37.68
CA LEU A 476 -16.06 -5.38 37.49
C LEU A 476 -15.66 -6.19 38.72
N GLU A 477 -15.87 -5.65 39.93
CA GLU A 477 -15.65 -6.35 41.19
C GLU A 477 -16.56 -7.57 41.35
N LEU A 478 -17.82 -7.50 40.93
CA LEU A 478 -18.74 -8.64 40.92
C LEU A 478 -18.23 -9.77 40.02
N TYR A 479 -17.86 -9.48 38.78
CA TYR A 479 -17.29 -10.49 37.87
C TYR A 479 -16.01 -11.11 38.46
N ALA A 480 -15.11 -10.28 38.98
CA ALA A 480 -13.87 -10.73 39.60
C ALA A 480 -14.13 -11.63 40.83
N SER A 481 -15.11 -11.29 41.68
CA SER A 481 -15.48 -12.09 42.87
C SER A 481 -15.99 -13.49 42.52
N ARG A 482 -16.48 -13.66 41.29
CA ARG A 482 -17.01 -14.93 40.76
C ARG A 482 -15.98 -15.69 39.92
N GLY A 483 -14.78 -15.13 39.71
CA GLY A 483 -13.80 -15.71 38.80
C GLY A 483 -14.23 -15.68 37.32
N GLU A 484 -15.15 -14.80 36.96
CA GLU A 484 -15.70 -14.67 35.62
C GLU A 484 -15.06 -13.48 34.85
N SER A 485 -15.10 -13.55 33.53
CA SER A 485 -14.69 -12.43 32.66
C SER A 485 -15.92 -11.62 32.23
N ILE A 486 -15.83 -10.29 32.30
CA ILE A 486 -16.84 -9.38 31.73
C ILE A 486 -16.83 -9.40 30.19
N THR A 487 -15.77 -9.92 29.58
CA THR A 487 -15.67 -10.08 28.12
C THR A 487 -15.84 -11.55 27.73
N PRO A 488 -16.48 -11.82 26.56
CA PRO A 488 -17.02 -10.85 25.61
C PRO A 488 -18.33 -10.21 26.10
N ILE A 489 -18.47 -8.90 25.86
CA ILE A 489 -19.61 -8.06 26.32
C ILE A 489 -20.97 -8.44 25.69
N THR A 490 -20.98 -9.36 24.73
CA THR A 490 -22.18 -9.82 24.01
C THR A 490 -22.75 -11.12 24.55
N LYS A 491 -22.09 -11.76 25.52
CA LYS A 491 -22.62 -12.97 26.15
C LYS A 491 -23.52 -12.60 27.34
N PRO A 492 -24.68 -13.25 27.49
CA PRO A 492 -25.53 -13.04 28.65
C PRO A 492 -24.86 -13.61 29.91
N THR A 493 -25.17 -13.01 31.06
CA THR A 493 -24.84 -13.56 32.37
C THR A 493 -25.89 -14.59 32.79
N GLU A 494 -25.48 -15.60 33.56
CA GLU A 494 -26.42 -16.60 34.11
C GLU A 494 -27.27 -16.04 35.27
N TYR A 495 -26.93 -14.86 35.77
CA TYR A 495 -27.59 -14.17 36.87
C TYR A 495 -28.20 -12.83 36.43
N GLY A 496 -29.14 -12.34 37.23
CA GLY A 496 -29.83 -11.08 37.00
C GLY A 496 -28.89 -9.87 36.95
N LEU A 497 -29.29 -8.84 36.20
CA LEU A 497 -28.53 -7.60 36.05
C LEU A 497 -28.47 -6.79 37.35
N GLU A 498 -29.49 -6.89 38.18
CA GLU A 498 -29.63 -6.26 39.48
C GLU A 498 -30.46 -7.17 40.40
N ASP A 499 -30.51 -6.85 41.69
CA ASP A 499 -31.39 -7.54 42.63
C ASP A 499 -32.87 -7.23 42.32
N MET A 500 -33.72 -8.26 42.35
CA MET A 500 -35.12 -8.11 41.94
C MET A 500 -35.95 -7.30 42.93
N ASP A 501 -35.64 -7.34 44.23
CA ASP A 501 -36.35 -6.55 45.22
C ASP A 501 -35.94 -5.08 45.14
N GLU A 502 -34.64 -4.80 44.94
CA GLU A 502 -34.15 -3.45 44.67
C GLU A 502 -34.76 -2.86 43.39
N TYR A 503 -34.83 -3.66 42.32
CA TYR A 503 -35.50 -3.29 41.07
C TYR A 503 -36.96 -2.92 41.30
N LEU A 504 -37.73 -3.80 41.96
CA LEU A 504 -39.16 -3.59 42.21
C LEU A 504 -39.40 -2.35 43.08
N ALA A 505 -38.54 -2.10 44.07
CA ALA A 505 -38.61 -0.89 44.90
C ALA A 505 -38.39 0.38 44.05
N LYS A 506 -37.35 0.40 43.20
CA LYS A 506 -37.09 1.52 42.28
C LYS A 506 -38.24 1.75 41.31
N MET A 507 -38.80 0.70 40.71
CA MET A 507 -39.90 0.82 39.74
C MET A 507 -41.20 1.32 40.38
N ARG A 508 -41.46 0.99 41.66
CA ARG A 508 -42.61 1.54 42.40
C ARG A 508 -42.41 3.01 42.76
N ALA A 509 -41.19 3.39 43.14
CA ALA A 509 -40.85 4.78 43.47
C ALA A 509 -40.87 5.69 42.23
N PHE A 510 -40.46 5.15 41.08
CA PHE A 510 -40.43 5.84 39.79
C PHE A 510 -41.13 4.98 38.72
N PRO A 511 -42.48 4.99 38.70
CA PRO A 511 -43.24 4.23 37.71
C PRO A 511 -42.85 4.63 36.30
N ARG A 512 -42.62 3.65 35.43
CA ARG A 512 -42.31 3.88 34.00
C ARG A 512 -43.52 4.39 33.24
N GLU A 513 -44.69 3.87 33.59
CA GLU A 513 -45.94 4.31 33.01
C GLU A 513 -46.39 5.62 33.67
N PRO A 514 -46.91 6.58 32.88
CA PRO A 514 -47.54 7.75 33.45
C PRO A 514 -48.71 7.32 34.34
N LYS A 515 -48.90 8.00 35.47
CA LYS A 515 -50.10 7.81 36.29
C LYS A 515 -51.31 8.24 35.46
N THR A 516 -52.18 7.30 35.15
CA THR A 516 -53.48 7.58 34.54
C THR A 516 -54.55 7.55 35.62
N ASP A 517 -55.27 8.67 35.78
CA ASP A 517 -56.36 8.82 36.75
C ASP A 517 -57.67 8.22 36.21
N TYR A 518 -57.66 6.95 35.77
CA TYR A 518 -58.89 6.25 35.37
C TYR A 518 -59.62 5.63 36.55
#